data_AF-A0AA95NIS8-F1
#
_entry.id   AF-A0AA95NIS8-F1
#
_cell.length_a   1.000
_cell.length_b   1.000
_cell.length_c   1.000
_cell.angle_alpha   90.00
_cell.angle_beta   90.00
_cell.angle_gamma   90.00
#
_symmetry.space_group_name_H-M   'P 1'
#
loop_
_entity.id
_entity.type
_entity.pdbx_description
1 polymer ?
#
loop_
_entity_poly.entity_id
_entity_poly.type
_entity_poly.pdbx_seq_one_letter_code
_entity_poly.pdbx_strand_id
1 'polypeptide(L)'
;MSWFYSQMQDMHILLAWCSVALFLVRGLALQFKAEWPLDVRLRALVFGVNFLLVIAGLSLWGSLNYNPLVHTWLLAKFIAIAAYLACGHWAMGRGEFSLLAYLAGLLMLGYVMAVATTRDPLLGF
;
A
#
# COMPACT_ATOMS: atom_id res chain seq x y z
N MET A 1 -17.89 21.68 -0.89
CA MET A 1 -17.96 20.32 -1.46
C MET A 1 -17.33 19.32 -0.48
N SER A 2 -17.95 19.12 0.68
CA SER A 2 -17.42 18.20 1.72
C SER A 2 -17.72 16.73 1.42
N TRP A 3 -18.86 16.45 0.79
CA TRP A 3 -19.28 15.09 0.47
C TRP A 3 -18.34 14.40 -0.53
N PHE A 4 -17.80 15.11 -1.53
CA PHE A 4 -16.89 14.47 -2.48
C PHE A 4 -15.60 13.98 -1.79
N TYR A 5 -15.09 14.75 -0.82
CA TYR A 5 -13.90 14.40 -0.07
C TYR A 5 -14.10 13.19 0.85
N SER A 6 -15.19 13.16 1.64
CA SER A 6 -15.47 12.03 2.55
C SER A 6 -15.66 10.72 1.80
N GLN A 7 -16.44 10.71 0.72
CA GLN A 7 -16.66 9.51 -0.09
C GLN A 7 -15.35 9.02 -0.73
N MET A 8 -14.51 9.94 -1.20
CA MET A 8 -13.22 9.60 -1.77
C MET A 8 -12.25 9.05 -0.72
N GLN A 9 -12.28 9.61 0.50
CA GLN A 9 -11.50 9.11 1.62
C GLN A 9 -11.93 7.70 2.03
N ASP A 10 -13.23 7.44 2.14
CA ASP A 10 -13.77 6.13 2.46
C ASP A 10 -13.38 5.09 1.40
N MET A 11 -13.50 5.46 0.12
CA MET A 11 -13.06 4.61 -0.99
C MET A 11 -11.54 4.32 -0.93
N HIS A 12 -10.72 5.34 -0.62
CA HIS A 12 -9.28 5.16 -0.47
C HIS A 12 -8.94 4.19 0.68
N ILE A 13 -9.63 4.30 1.81
CA ILE A 13 -9.48 3.40 2.96
C ILE A 13 -9.89 1.97 2.60
N LEU A 14 -11.01 1.80 1.90
CA LEU A 14 -11.46 0.49 1.43
C LEU A 14 -10.44 -0.15 0.48
N LEU A 15 -9.94 0.62 -0.50
CA LEU A 15 -8.90 0.16 -1.43
C LEU A 15 -7.60 -0.20 -0.70
N ALA A 16 -7.26 0.54 0.36
CA ALA A 16 -6.09 0.24 1.18
C ALA A 16 -6.27 -1.12 1.84
N TRP A 17 -7.38 -1.36 2.53
CA TRP A 17 -7.68 -2.66 3.15
C TRP A 17 -7.73 -3.81 2.15
N CYS A 18 -8.30 -3.59 0.95
CA CYS A 18 -8.25 -4.58 -0.13
C CYS A 18 -6.82 -4.89 -0.56
N SER A 19 -5.95 -3.88 -0.72
CA SER A 19 -4.53 -4.09 -1.06
C SER A 19 -3.80 -4.87 0.04
N VAL A 20 -4.03 -4.52 1.31
CA VAL A 20 -3.47 -5.23 2.48
C VAL A 20 -3.88 -6.71 2.45
N ALA A 21 -5.17 -6.99 2.31
CA ALA A 21 -5.69 -8.35 2.27
C ALA A 21 -5.11 -9.15 1.09
N LEU A 22 -5.08 -8.55 -0.11
CA LEU A 22 -4.51 -9.19 -1.29
C LEU A 22 -3.02 -9.50 -1.13
N PHE A 23 -2.24 -8.58 -0.55
CA PHE A 23 -0.82 -8.79 -0.28
C PHE A 23 -0.60 -9.90 0.74
N LEU A 24 -1.36 -9.87 1.84
CA LEU A 24 -1.31 -10.88 2.91
C LEU A 24 -1.63 -12.27 2.37
N VAL A 25 -2.80 -12.44 1.76
CA VAL A 25 -3.28 -13.75 1.29
C VAL A 25 -2.34 -14.31 0.22
N ARG A 26 -1.87 -13.48 -0.72
CA ARG A 26 -0.95 -13.95 -1.79
C ARG A 26 0.39 -14.41 -1.23
N GLY A 27 0.97 -13.67 -0.29
CA GLY A 27 2.25 -14.07 0.32
C GLY A 27 2.13 -15.36 1.12
N LEU A 28 1.06 -15.50 1.92
CA LEU A 28 0.78 -16.75 2.63
C LEU A 28 0.58 -17.93 1.67
N ALA A 29 -0.21 -17.73 0.61
CA ALA A 29 -0.44 -18.78 -0.38
C ALA A 29 0.84 -19.21 -1.09
N LEU A 30 1.73 -18.28 -1.45
CA LEU A 30 3.04 -18.59 -2.03
C LEU A 30 3.96 -19.31 -1.04
N GLN A 31 3.92 -18.97 0.25
CA GLN A 31 4.63 -19.69 1.30
C GLN A 31 4.21 -21.17 1.38
N PHE A 32 2.92 -21.45 1.17
CA PHE A 32 2.38 -22.81 1.09
C PHE A 32 2.47 -23.44 -0.31
N LYS A 33 3.29 -22.87 -1.21
CA LYS A 33 3.52 -23.37 -2.59
C LYS A 33 2.25 -23.46 -3.45
N ALA A 34 1.26 -22.62 -3.17
CA ALA A 34 0.07 -22.55 -4.01
C ALA A 34 0.38 -21.85 -5.34
N GLU A 35 -0.20 -22.33 -6.44
CA GLU A 35 0.05 -21.82 -7.79
C GLU A 35 -0.93 -20.71 -8.22
N TRP A 36 -2.13 -20.70 -7.65
CA TRP A 36 -3.18 -19.71 -7.96
C TRP A 36 -2.79 -18.23 -7.73
N PRO A 37 -1.86 -17.84 -6.81
CA PRO A 37 -1.42 -16.45 -6.68
C PRO A 37 -0.68 -15.89 -7.90
N LEU A 38 -0.26 -16.78 -8.80
CA LEU A 38 0.38 -16.50 -10.08
C LEU A 38 -0.61 -16.50 -11.26
N ASP A 39 -1.92 -16.58 -11.00
CA ASP A 39 -2.92 -16.39 -12.06
C ASP A 39 -2.89 -14.95 -12.58
N VAL A 40 -2.96 -14.79 -13.91
CA VAL A 40 -3.02 -13.49 -14.60
C VAL A 40 -4.23 -12.67 -14.16
N ARG A 41 -5.37 -13.32 -13.89
CA ARG A 41 -6.61 -12.66 -13.46
C ARG A 41 -6.42 -11.99 -12.11
N LEU A 42 -5.81 -12.72 -11.17
CA LEU A 42 -5.49 -12.18 -9.85
C LEU A 42 -4.45 -11.06 -9.94
N ARG A 43 -3.41 -11.22 -10.77
CA ARG A 43 -2.43 -10.14 -10.99
C ARG A 43 -3.08 -8.87 -11.54
N ALA A 44 -4.02 -9.00 -12.47
CA ALA A 44 -4.78 -7.86 -13.00
C ALA A 44 -5.64 -7.20 -11.92
N LEU A 45 -6.31 -7.99 -11.06
CA LEU A 45 -7.07 -7.48 -9.92
C LEU A 45 -6.17 -6.71 -8.95
N VAL A 46 -5.04 -7.31 -8.56
CA VAL A 46 -4.05 -6.67 -7.66
C VAL A 46 -3.55 -5.36 -8.27
N PHE A 47 -3.19 -5.36 -9.55
CA PHE A 47 -2.78 -4.15 -10.26
C PHE A 47 -3.88 -3.09 -10.22
N GLY A 48 -5.13 -3.46 -10.54
CA GLY A 48 -6.28 -2.54 -10.54
C GLY A 48 -6.53 -1.91 -9.16
N VAL A 49 -6.54 -2.71 -8.10
CA VAL A 49 -6.72 -2.21 -6.73
C VAL A 49 -5.61 -1.23 -6.35
N ASN A 50 -4.35 -1.58 -6.60
CA ASN A 50 -3.22 -0.72 -6.26
C ASN A 50 -3.18 0.56 -7.11
N PHE A 51 -3.53 0.47 -8.39
CA PHE A 51 -3.61 1.62 -9.27
C PHE A 51 -4.68 2.62 -8.81
N LEU A 52 -5.89 2.12 -8.51
CA LEU A 52 -6.97 2.95 -7.96
C LEU A 52 -6.59 3.54 -6.58
N LEU A 53 -5.91 2.76 -5.74
CA LEU A 53 -5.43 3.23 -4.45
C LEU A 53 -4.47 4.42 -4.58
N VAL A 54 -3.52 4.34 -5.51
CA VAL A 54 -2.55 5.41 -5.80
C VAL A 54 -3.27 6.65 -6.35
N ILE A 55 -4.16 6.49 -7.33
CA ILE A 55 -4.94 7.62 -7.89
C ILE A 55 -5.78 8.29 -6.80
N ALA A 56 -6.48 7.51 -5.98
CA ALA A 56 -7.29 8.05 -4.90
C ALA A 56 -6.42 8.81 -3.88
N GLY A 57 -5.26 8.26 -3.52
CA GLY A 57 -4.32 8.91 -2.61
C GLY A 57 -3.76 10.22 -3.18
N LEU A 58 -3.38 10.23 -4.46
CA LEU A 58 -2.87 11.43 -5.14
C LEU A 58 -3.94 12.52 -5.27
N SER A 59 -5.19 12.16 -5.54
CA SER A 59 -6.24 13.18 -5.65
C SER A 59 -6.68 13.70 -4.29
N LEU A 60 -6.67 12.87 -3.23
CA LEU A 60 -6.85 13.34 -1.85
C LEU A 60 -5.72 14.31 -1.45
N TRP A 61 -4.47 13.99 -1.79
CA TRP A 61 -3.33 14.86 -1.57
C TRP A 61 -3.49 16.20 -2.31
N GLY A 62 -3.82 16.17 -3.61
CA GLY A 62 -4.07 17.37 -4.41
C GLY A 62 -5.22 18.22 -3.85
N SER A 63 -6.27 17.59 -3.32
CA SER A 63 -7.39 18.29 -2.68
C SER A 63 -6.98 19.02 -1.40
N LEU A 64 -6.03 18.46 -0.64
CA LEU A 64 -5.53 19.05 0.60
C LEU A 64 -4.50 20.16 0.38
N ASN A 65 -3.92 20.30 -0.83
CA ASN A 65 -2.86 21.27 -1.16
C ASN A 65 -1.66 21.23 -0.18
N TYR A 66 -1.39 20.08 0.44
CA TYR A 66 -0.29 19.93 1.37
C TYR A 66 1.06 19.84 0.65
N ASN A 67 2.04 20.63 1.07
CA ASN A 67 3.40 20.48 0.57
C ASN A 67 4.10 19.32 1.31
N PRO A 68 4.51 18.23 0.63
CA PRO A 68 5.14 17.08 1.28
C PRO A 68 6.48 17.40 1.95
N LEU A 69 7.18 18.46 1.51
CA LEU A 69 8.43 18.89 2.15
C LEU A 69 8.19 19.63 3.47
N VAL A 70 7.02 20.25 3.63
CA VAL A 70 6.60 20.92 4.87
C VAL A 70 5.92 19.92 5.80
N HIS A 71 5.10 19.04 5.23
CA HIS A 71 4.42 17.97 5.95
C HIS A 71 5.19 16.66 5.80
N THR A 72 6.28 16.55 6.58
CA THR A 72 7.22 15.43 6.54
C THR A 72 6.58 14.05 6.70
N TRP A 73 5.45 13.94 7.44
CA TRP A 73 4.67 12.70 7.53
C TRP A 73 4.15 12.21 6.17
N LEU A 74 3.81 13.13 5.27
CA LEU A 74 3.32 12.79 3.94
C LEU A 74 4.45 12.31 3.04
N LEU A 75 5.63 12.95 3.12
CA LEU A 75 6.82 12.48 2.44
C LEU A 75 7.21 11.07 2.93
N ALA A 76 7.22 10.87 4.25
CA ALA A 76 7.48 9.56 4.86
C ALA A 76 6.49 8.50 4.36
N LYS A 77 5.20 8.85 4.24
CA LYS A 77 4.17 7.98 3.67
C LYS A 77 4.49 7.58 2.23
N PHE A 78 4.89 8.52 1.38
CA PHE A 78 5.25 8.22 -0.01
C PHE A 78 6.50 7.33 -0.13
N ILE A 79 7.54 7.60 0.67
CA ILE A 79 8.76 6.78 0.71
C ILE A 79 8.42 5.35 1.14
N ALA A 80 7.61 5.20 2.18
CA ALA A 80 7.22 3.89 2.67
C ALA A 80 6.34 3.10 1.68
N ILE A 81 5.46 3.79 0.94
CA ILE A 81 4.73 3.18 -0.18
C ILE A 81 5.71 2.68 -1.24
N ALA A 82 6.69 3.49 -1.65
CA ALA A 82 7.69 3.06 -2.63
C ALA A 82 8.51 1.84 -2.14
N ALA A 83 8.91 1.84 -0.87
CA ALA A 83 9.59 0.71 -0.24
C ALA A 83 8.71 -0.55 -0.22
N TYR A 84 7.43 -0.42 0.13
CA TYR A 84 6.46 -1.51 0.08
C TYR A 84 6.33 -2.10 -1.33
N LEU A 85 6.20 -1.27 -2.37
CA LEU A 85 6.13 -1.74 -3.76
C LEU A 85 7.39 -2.50 -4.18
N ALA A 86 8.57 -1.98 -3.82
CA ALA A 86 9.85 -2.63 -4.11
C ALA A 86 9.97 -3.98 -3.40
N CYS A 87 9.63 -4.04 -2.10
CA CYS A 87 9.60 -5.28 -1.33
C CYS A 87 8.62 -6.29 -1.92
N GLY A 88 7.41 -5.87 -2.32
CA GLY A 88 6.43 -6.74 -2.96
C GLY A 88 6.91 -7.31 -4.29
N HIS A 89 7.56 -6.49 -5.11
CA HIS A 89 8.17 -6.94 -6.36
C HIS A 89 9.30 -7.95 -6.12
N TRP A 90 10.16 -7.72 -5.13
CA TRP A 90 11.22 -8.68 -4.78
C TRP A 90 10.71 -9.96 -4.13
N ALA A 91 9.66 -9.87 -3.30
CA ALA A 91 9.09 -11.02 -2.62
C ALA A 91 8.44 -12.03 -3.57
N MET A 92 7.82 -11.54 -4.66
CA MET A 92 6.96 -12.38 -5.52
C MET A 92 7.33 -12.35 -7.02
N GLY A 93 8.19 -11.42 -7.46
CA GLY A 93 8.44 -11.15 -8.88
C GLY A 93 9.67 -11.85 -9.48
N ARG A 94 10.55 -12.44 -8.66
CA ARG A 94 11.82 -13.03 -9.12
C ARG A 94 11.80 -14.56 -9.32
N GLY A 95 10.62 -15.18 -9.31
CA GLY A 95 10.45 -16.63 -9.47
C GLY A 95 10.66 -17.44 -8.17
N GLU A 96 11.42 -16.92 -7.22
CA GLU A 96 11.58 -17.49 -5.87
C GLU A 96 10.88 -16.60 -4.83
N PHE A 97 10.03 -17.20 -4.00
CA PHE A 97 9.35 -16.47 -2.92
C PHE A 97 10.34 -16.16 -1.80
N SER A 98 10.57 -14.87 -1.53
CA SER A 98 11.41 -14.42 -0.42
C SER A 98 10.57 -14.04 0.79
N LEU A 99 10.58 -14.90 1.82
CA LEU A 99 9.89 -14.64 3.07
C LEU A 99 10.39 -13.36 3.76
N LEU A 100 11.70 -13.08 3.70
CA LEU A 100 12.28 -11.87 4.27
C LEU A 100 11.76 -10.61 3.57
N ALA A 101 11.73 -10.59 2.24
CA ALA A 101 11.19 -9.47 1.49
C ALA A 101 9.68 -9.30 1.72
N TYR A 102 8.96 -10.40 1.90
CA TYR A 102 7.53 -10.39 2.23
C TYR A 102 7.28 -9.78 3.62
N LEU A 103 8.01 -10.23 4.64
CA LEU A 103 7.92 -9.67 6.00
C LEU A 103 8.33 -8.20 6.03
N ALA A 104 9.38 -7.82 5.30
CA ALA A 104 9.77 -6.41 5.13
C ALA A 104 8.65 -5.58 4.48
N GLY A 105 7.98 -6.13 3.46
CA GLY A 105 6.81 -5.51 2.85
C GLY A 105 5.66 -5.31 3.85
N LEU A 106 5.38 -6.30 4.70
CA LEU A 106 4.38 -6.18 5.77
C LEU A 106 4.74 -5.11 6.80
N LEU A 107 6.02 -5.01 7.18
CA LEU A 107 6.49 -3.96 8.08
C LEU A 107 6.32 -2.57 7.47
N MET A 108 6.68 -2.40 6.20
CA MET A 108 6.50 -1.12 5.48
C MET A 108 5.01 -0.75 5.38
N LEU A 109 4.15 -1.73 5.14
CA LEU A 109 2.71 -1.54 5.10
C LEU A 109 2.14 -1.13 6.47
N GLY A 110 2.59 -1.77 7.55
CA GLY A 110 2.26 -1.37 8.92
C GLY A 110 2.71 0.06 9.24
N TYR A 111 3.91 0.44 8.81
CA TYR A 111 4.43 1.80 8.96
C TYR A 111 3.58 2.83 8.19
N VAL A 112 3.19 2.54 6.94
CA VAL A 112 2.30 3.42 6.15
C VAL A 112 0.98 3.68 6.89
N MET A 113 0.38 2.63 7.49
CA MET A 113 -0.86 2.75 8.25
C MET A 113 -0.68 3.56 9.54
N ALA A 114 0.44 3.35 10.24
CA ALA A 114 0.77 4.07 11.46
C ALA A 114 0.98 5.57 11.17
N VAL A 115 1.82 5.92 10.19
CA VAL A 115 2.05 7.31 9.75
C VAL A 115 0.75 7.98 9.27
N ALA A 116 -0.12 7.24 8.58
CA ALA A 116 -1.41 7.77 8.14
C ALA A 116 -2.35 8.11 9.31
N THR A 117 -2.26 7.38 10.42
CA THR A 117 -3.11 7.55 11.61
C THR A 117 -2.55 8.62 12.55
N THR A 118 -1.25 8.57 12.83
CA THR A 118 -0.57 9.53 13.73
C THR A 118 -0.34 10.88 13.07
N ARG A 119 -0.28 10.92 11.72
CA ARG A 119 0.19 12.07 10.93
C ARG A 119 1.56 12.57 11.40
N ASP A 120 2.36 11.65 11.91
CA ASP A 120 3.69 11.88 12.44
C ASP A 120 4.69 10.99 11.68
N PRO A 121 5.79 11.56 11.14
CA PRO A 121 6.77 10.79 10.38
C PRO A 121 7.57 9.79 11.24
N LEU A 122 7.72 10.03 12.55
CA LEU A 122 8.50 9.21 13.47
C LEU A 122 7.61 8.37 14.39
N LEU A 123 6.29 8.38 14.15
CA LEU A 123 5.29 7.71 14.99
C LEU A 123 5.28 8.23 16.44
N GLY A 124 5.70 9.48 16.67
CA GLY A 124 5.65 10.15 17.97
C GLY A 124 6.90 9.98 18.85
N PHE A 125 8.07 9.75 18.26
CA PHE A 125 9.38 9.77 18.94
C PHE A 125 10.20 11.00 18.56
#